data_AF-A0AAD9DFZ0-F1
#
_entry.id   AF-A0AAD9DFZ0-F1
#
_cell.length_a   1.000
_cell.length_b   1.000
_cell.length_c   1.000
_cell.angle_alpha   90.00
_cell.angle_beta   90.00
_cell.angle_gamma   90.00
#
_symmetry.space_group_name_H-M   'P 1'
#
loop_
_entity.id
_entity.type
_entity.pdbx_description
1 polymer ?
#
loop_
_entity_poly.entity_id
_entity_poly.type
_entity_poly.pdbx_seq_one_letter_code
_entity_poly.pdbx_strand_id
1 'polypeptide(L)'
;MTNKLILNYLGDAVIYSSDLALIGCPNSWLNSDLIHFHFLRLQNEPNLVVGSVDVKSGKEDAADSRGEYSNIDCLFLDPTVISFIMHQLDESDEDEVSSLTSAWNLSPPNDADVTQQNIKRIFLPINDEHQSSHMNYTPGQHAGGSHWSLLVIDIITTTSKNNETKPKIQFYSFDSHHGYNISAAKAVANKMYSLFQHHYSSLKKDDAITRVNVIECQALQQNNGYDCGVYTLGFAEALLRLSNDKSGSNNGLLDEKAIEAAFTSYMNDMGGQIHFASNLRRRIGDDIRKLADINSPN
;
A
#
# COMPACT_ATOMS: atom_id res chain seq x y z
N MET A 1 12.03 -24.72 -19.78
CA MET A 1 11.80 -25.15 -18.38
C MET A 1 10.32 -24.96 -18.09
N THR A 2 9.65 -25.91 -17.43
CA THR A 2 8.24 -25.76 -17.05
C THR A 2 8.13 -24.77 -15.89
N ASN A 3 7.22 -23.79 -15.97
CA ASN A 3 7.01 -22.83 -14.91
C ASN A 3 6.29 -23.51 -13.73
N LYS A 4 7.03 -23.87 -12.68
CA LYS A 4 6.52 -24.66 -11.55
C LYS A 4 5.93 -23.74 -10.49
N LEU A 5 4.78 -24.10 -9.93
CA LEU A 5 4.24 -23.46 -8.73
C LEU A 5 5.22 -23.65 -7.55
N ILE A 6 5.60 -22.55 -6.90
CA ILE A 6 6.50 -22.54 -5.74
C ILE A 6 5.72 -22.31 -4.46
N LEU A 7 4.82 -21.32 -4.44
CA LEU A 7 4.09 -20.93 -3.25
C LEU A 7 2.67 -20.52 -3.62
N ASN A 8 1.69 -20.99 -2.84
CA ASN A 8 0.37 -20.41 -2.77
C ASN A 8 0.19 -19.87 -1.35
N TYR A 9 0.34 -18.56 -1.18
CA TYR A 9 0.27 -17.89 0.12
C TYR A 9 -1.17 -17.47 0.39
N LEU A 10 -1.77 -18.07 1.42
CA LEU A 10 -3.14 -17.82 1.90
C LEU A 10 -4.26 -18.03 0.86
N GLY A 11 -3.97 -18.60 -0.31
CA GLY A 11 -4.94 -18.78 -1.39
C GLY A 11 -5.00 -17.63 -2.39
N ASP A 12 -4.41 -16.47 -2.06
CA ASP A 12 -4.59 -15.22 -2.82
C ASP A 12 -3.32 -14.78 -3.56
N ALA A 13 -2.12 -15.16 -3.11
CA ALA A 13 -0.87 -14.82 -3.80
C ALA A 13 -0.14 -16.09 -4.26
N VAL A 14 0.01 -16.23 -5.57
CA VAL A 14 0.59 -17.42 -6.20
C VAL A 14 1.93 -17.05 -6.84
N ILE A 15 3.00 -17.69 -6.39
CA ILE A 15 4.36 -17.47 -6.90
C ILE A 15 4.82 -18.72 -7.64
N TYR A 16 5.21 -18.55 -8.90
CA TYR A 16 5.85 -19.57 -9.71
C TYR A 16 7.37 -19.39 -9.76
N SER A 17 8.05 -20.38 -10.33
CA SER A 17 9.50 -20.38 -10.52
C SER A 17 10.01 -19.21 -11.35
N SER A 18 9.20 -18.72 -12.31
CA SER A 18 9.50 -17.52 -13.10
C SER A 18 9.58 -16.27 -12.23
N ASP A 19 8.65 -16.12 -11.28
CA ASP A 19 8.54 -14.93 -10.44
C ASP A 19 9.67 -14.92 -9.42
N LEU A 20 9.94 -16.08 -8.80
CA LEU A 20 11.10 -16.24 -7.91
C LEU A 20 12.44 -16.01 -8.64
N ALA A 21 12.51 -16.24 -9.96
CA ALA A 21 13.70 -15.90 -10.73
C ALA A 21 13.89 -14.38 -10.89
N LEU A 22 12.80 -13.60 -11.00
CA LEU A 22 12.86 -12.12 -11.09
C LEU A 22 13.44 -11.50 -9.81
N ILE A 23 13.02 -11.99 -8.63
CA ILE A 23 13.57 -11.48 -7.36
C ILE A 23 15.06 -11.86 -7.19
N GLY A 24 15.46 -13.04 -7.68
CA GLY A 24 16.84 -13.52 -7.63
C GLY A 24 17.79 -12.88 -8.65
N CYS A 25 17.25 -12.23 -9.68
CA CYS A 25 18.04 -11.56 -10.71
C CYS A 25 18.13 -10.05 -10.42
N PRO A 26 19.34 -9.50 -10.13
CA PRO A 26 19.48 -8.10 -9.72
C PRO A 26 18.91 -7.09 -10.71
N ASN A 27 18.95 -7.40 -12.01
CA ASN A 27 18.57 -6.48 -13.08
C ASN A 27 17.14 -6.70 -13.61
N SER A 28 16.34 -7.54 -12.95
CA SER A 28 14.99 -7.87 -13.40
C SER A 28 13.94 -6.99 -12.74
N TRP A 29 12.93 -6.59 -13.52
CA TRP A 29 11.77 -5.87 -13.00
C TRP A 29 10.91 -6.82 -12.18
N LEU A 30 10.33 -6.31 -11.08
CA LEU A 30 9.33 -7.07 -10.34
C LEU A 30 8.01 -7.03 -11.12
N ASN A 31 7.29 -8.15 -11.15
CA ASN A 31 5.94 -8.23 -11.68
C ASN A 31 4.89 -8.01 -10.59
N SER A 32 3.62 -7.93 -10.99
CA SER A 32 2.48 -7.77 -10.08
C SER A 32 2.42 -8.87 -9.02
N ASP A 33 2.75 -10.12 -9.36
CA ASP A 33 2.64 -11.26 -8.44
C ASP A 33 3.58 -11.12 -7.25
N LEU A 34 4.81 -10.65 -7.47
CA LEU A 34 5.76 -10.37 -6.38
C LEU A 34 5.33 -9.18 -5.53
N ILE A 35 4.77 -8.14 -6.15
CA ILE A 35 4.26 -6.96 -5.43
C ILE A 35 3.08 -7.36 -4.54
N HIS A 36 2.11 -8.07 -5.11
CA HIS A 36 0.92 -8.59 -4.43
C HIS A 36 1.30 -9.52 -3.27
N PHE A 37 2.16 -10.52 -3.52
CA PHE A 37 2.65 -11.41 -2.46
C PHE A 37 3.22 -10.63 -1.28
N HIS A 38 4.06 -9.64 -1.55
CA HIS A 38 4.67 -8.86 -0.49
C HIS A 38 3.64 -8.02 0.27
N PHE A 39 2.72 -7.37 -0.45
CA PHE A 39 1.65 -6.56 0.13
C PHE A 39 0.70 -7.39 1.01
N LEU A 40 0.27 -8.56 0.51
CA LEU A 40 -0.55 -9.50 1.26
C LEU A 40 0.17 -9.99 2.52
N ARG A 41 1.48 -10.21 2.44
CA ARG A 41 2.27 -10.57 3.61
C ARG A 41 2.37 -9.43 4.62
N LEU A 42 2.60 -8.20 4.19
CA LEU A 42 2.61 -7.03 5.09
C LEU A 42 1.27 -6.84 5.82
N GLN A 43 0.16 -7.11 5.13
CA GLN A 43 -1.18 -7.09 5.72
C GLN A 43 -1.36 -8.13 6.84
N ASN A 44 -0.83 -9.34 6.65
CA ASN A 44 -1.07 -10.47 7.55
C ASN A 44 0.03 -10.65 8.62
N GLU A 45 1.24 -10.18 8.34
CA GLU A 45 2.42 -10.33 9.19
C GLU A 45 3.10 -8.97 9.46
N PRO A 46 2.38 -7.96 10.02
CA PRO A 46 2.87 -6.59 10.13
C PRO A 46 4.09 -6.40 11.04
N ASN A 47 4.41 -7.40 11.87
CA ASN A 47 5.57 -7.38 12.77
C ASN A 47 6.87 -7.91 12.11
N LEU A 48 6.81 -8.45 10.90
CA LEU A 48 7.99 -9.03 10.24
C LEU A 48 8.90 -8.02 9.56
N VAL A 49 8.55 -6.74 9.57
CA VAL A 49 9.44 -5.71 9.06
C VAL A 49 10.66 -5.63 9.99
N VAL A 50 11.89 -5.70 9.45
CA VAL A 50 13.14 -5.71 10.25
C VAL A 50 13.14 -4.58 11.30
N GLY A 51 13.58 -4.79 12.54
CA GLY A 51 13.61 -3.71 13.54
C GLY A 51 12.24 -3.25 14.06
N SER A 52 11.13 -3.90 13.70
CA SER A 52 9.89 -3.81 14.47
C SER A 52 10.18 -4.33 15.87
N VAL A 53 10.01 -3.48 16.89
CA VAL A 53 10.09 -3.91 18.29
C VAL A 53 9.07 -5.03 18.47
N ASP A 54 9.49 -6.17 19.02
CA ASP A 54 8.61 -7.32 19.32
C ASP A 54 7.37 -6.86 20.11
N VAL A 55 6.27 -6.58 19.42
CA VAL A 55 4.96 -6.48 20.05
C VAL A 55 4.51 -7.90 20.28
N LYS A 56 5.01 -8.51 21.36
CA LYS A 56 4.48 -9.77 21.86
C LYS A 56 2.98 -9.59 22.08
N SER A 57 2.19 -10.35 21.34
CA SER A 57 0.81 -10.61 21.66
C SER A 57 0.73 -11.23 23.06
N GLY A 58 -0.04 -10.58 23.95
CA GLY A 58 -0.53 -11.18 25.18
C GLY A 58 0.22 -10.83 26.47
N LYS A 59 -0.20 -9.72 27.09
CA LYS A 59 -0.85 -9.77 28.42
C LYS A 59 -1.69 -8.51 28.63
N GLU A 60 -2.97 -8.71 28.91
CA GLU A 60 -3.85 -7.73 29.51
C GLU A 60 -3.28 -7.36 30.88
N ASP A 61 -2.44 -6.34 30.93
CA ASP A 61 -2.04 -5.73 32.21
C ASP A 61 -2.57 -4.29 32.23
N ALA A 62 -3.61 -4.14 33.06
CA ALA A 62 -4.11 -2.97 33.76
C ALA A 62 -3.99 -1.59 33.09
N ALA A 63 -5.18 -1.01 32.87
CA ALA A 63 -5.44 0.41 32.71
C ALA A 63 -4.52 1.31 33.56
N ASP A 64 -3.65 2.07 32.90
CA ASP A 64 -3.17 3.35 33.42
C ASP A 64 -3.04 4.36 32.28
N SER A 65 -3.14 5.61 32.68
CA SER A 65 -3.79 6.73 32.03
C SER A 65 -2.93 7.53 31.02
N ARG A 66 -3.64 8.10 30.03
CA ARG A 66 -3.30 9.30 29.20
C ARG A 66 -2.28 9.16 28.07
N GLY A 67 -2.82 8.77 26.91
CA GLY A 67 -2.43 9.23 25.58
C GLY A 67 -3.50 8.81 24.57
N GLU A 68 -4.20 9.75 23.94
CA GLU A 68 -5.12 9.49 22.82
C GLU A 68 -4.29 9.07 21.60
N TYR A 69 -3.90 7.79 21.53
CA TYR A 69 -3.22 7.27 20.35
C TYR A 69 -4.25 6.96 19.26
N SER A 70 -4.03 7.52 18.07
CA SER A 70 -4.81 7.14 16.88
C SER A 70 -4.49 5.69 16.51
N ASN A 71 -5.52 4.87 16.34
CA ASN A 71 -5.35 3.52 15.81
C ASN A 71 -5.22 3.64 14.28
N ILE A 72 -4.07 3.25 13.73
CA ILE A 72 -3.82 3.24 12.29
C ILE A 72 -4.07 1.82 11.77
N ASP A 73 -5.15 1.66 11.02
CA ASP A 73 -5.47 0.44 10.29
C ASP A 73 -4.87 0.54 8.88
N CYS A 74 -4.03 -0.44 8.51
CA CYS A 74 -3.38 -0.46 7.20
C CYS A 74 -4.11 -1.43 6.25
N LEU A 75 -4.30 -1.02 5.01
CA LEU A 75 -4.83 -1.84 3.92
C LEU A 75 -3.87 -1.83 2.73
N PHE A 76 -3.43 -2.99 2.28
CA PHE A 76 -2.58 -3.14 1.09
C PHE A 76 -3.40 -3.67 -0.08
N LEU A 77 -3.50 -2.92 -1.18
CA LEU A 77 -4.25 -3.34 -2.36
C LEU A 77 -3.38 -4.09 -3.37
N ASP A 78 -3.95 -5.14 -3.94
CA ASP A 78 -3.37 -5.89 -5.06
C ASP A 78 -3.30 -4.98 -6.32
N PRO A 79 -2.17 -4.97 -7.07
CA PRO A 79 -2.10 -4.34 -8.40
C PRO A 79 -3.28 -4.67 -9.32
N THR A 80 -3.80 -5.90 -9.29
CA THR A 80 -4.93 -6.33 -10.14
C THR A 80 -6.24 -5.65 -9.75
N VAL A 81 -6.46 -5.39 -8.45
CA VAL A 81 -7.62 -4.63 -7.95
C VAL A 81 -7.54 -3.18 -8.42
N ILE A 82 -6.34 -2.59 -8.44
CA ILE A 82 -6.16 -1.23 -8.96
C ILE A 82 -6.42 -1.19 -10.47
N SER A 83 -5.89 -2.16 -11.21
CA SER A 83 -6.14 -2.29 -12.65
C SER A 83 -7.66 -2.42 -12.94
N PHE A 84 -8.37 -3.25 -12.18
CA PHE A 84 -9.82 -3.38 -12.27
C PHE A 84 -10.53 -2.05 -12.00
N ILE A 85 -10.20 -1.34 -10.91
CA ILE A 85 -10.74 -0.02 -10.59
C ILE A 85 -10.51 0.96 -11.74
N MET A 86 -9.33 0.94 -12.35
CA MET A 86 -8.96 1.92 -13.37
C MET A 86 -9.56 1.65 -14.75
N HIS A 87 -9.80 0.39 -15.10
CA HIS A 87 -10.11 0.00 -16.48
C HIS A 87 -11.47 -0.68 -16.66
N GLN A 88 -12.08 -1.20 -15.60
CA GLN A 88 -13.30 -2.02 -15.68
C GLN A 88 -14.44 -1.49 -14.81
N LEU A 89 -14.13 -0.90 -13.65
CA LEU A 89 -15.13 -0.40 -12.72
C LEU A 89 -15.89 0.81 -13.29
N ASP A 90 -17.19 0.62 -13.48
CA ASP A 90 -18.13 1.70 -13.80
C ASP A 90 -18.57 2.40 -12.51
N GLU A 91 -18.23 3.68 -12.35
CA GLU A 91 -18.59 4.48 -11.17
C GLU A 91 -20.11 4.72 -11.06
N SER A 92 -20.86 4.49 -12.12
CA SER A 92 -22.33 4.57 -12.10
C SER A 92 -22.99 3.29 -11.58
N ASP A 93 -22.26 2.18 -11.48
CA ASP A 93 -22.73 0.94 -10.87
C ASP A 93 -22.58 1.03 -9.34
N GLU A 94 -23.62 1.54 -8.67
CA GLU A 94 -23.62 1.75 -7.22
C GLU A 94 -23.44 0.43 -6.43
N ASP A 95 -23.92 -0.70 -6.96
CA ASP A 95 -23.82 -2.00 -6.30
C ASP A 95 -22.37 -2.51 -6.33
N GLU A 96 -21.69 -2.39 -7.47
CA GLU A 96 -20.29 -2.77 -7.62
C GLU A 96 -19.37 -1.90 -6.75
N VAL A 97 -19.58 -0.58 -6.77
CA VAL A 97 -18.84 0.37 -5.93
C VAL A 97 -19.10 0.10 -4.44
N SER A 98 -20.34 -0.17 -4.04
CA SER A 98 -20.69 -0.46 -2.64
C SER A 98 -20.06 -1.76 -2.15
N SER A 99 -20.10 -2.82 -2.97
CA SER A 99 -19.48 -4.11 -2.66
C SER A 99 -17.96 -3.96 -2.45
N LEU A 100 -17.29 -3.22 -3.34
CA LEU A 100 -15.85 -2.98 -3.26
C LEU A 100 -15.46 -2.19 -2.00
N THR A 101 -16.13 -1.07 -1.75
CA THR A 101 -15.82 -0.17 -0.62
C THR A 101 -16.19 -0.76 0.73
N SER A 102 -17.24 -1.59 0.81
CA SER A 102 -17.63 -2.30 2.03
C SER A 102 -16.57 -3.29 2.48
N ALA A 103 -15.89 -3.97 1.54
CA ALA A 103 -14.82 -4.92 1.86
C ALA A 103 -13.59 -4.26 2.50
N TRP A 104 -13.42 -2.94 2.33
CA TRP A 104 -12.27 -2.21 2.87
C TRP A 104 -12.45 -1.72 4.31
N ASN A 105 -13.64 -1.91 4.91
CA ASN A 105 -13.96 -1.49 6.27
C ASN A 105 -13.61 -0.01 6.53
N LEU A 106 -14.05 0.88 5.62
CA LEU A 106 -13.73 2.31 5.67
C LEU A 106 -14.44 3.08 6.79
N SER A 107 -15.47 2.48 7.40
CA SER A 107 -16.19 3.08 8.52
C SER A 107 -15.53 2.71 9.86
N PRO A 108 -15.47 3.64 10.84
CA PRO A 108 -14.98 3.30 12.16
C PRO A 108 -15.86 2.19 12.79
N PRO A 109 -15.31 1.34 13.67
CA PRO A 109 -16.08 0.33 14.38
C PRO A 109 -17.27 0.95 15.13
N ASN A 110 -18.41 0.25 15.18
CA ASN A 110 -19.63 0.73 15.85
C ASN A 110 -19.44 1.04 17.35
N ASP A 111 -18.41 0.44 17.98
CA ASP A 111 -18.06 0.63 19.40
C ASP A 111 -16.96 1.69 19.61
N ALA A 112 -16.54 2.41 18.57
CA ALA A 112 -15.52 3.45 18.70
C ALA A 112 -16.04 4.60 19.57
N ASP A 113 -15.26 4.96 20.59
CA ASP A 113 -15.54 6.13 21.42
C ASP A 113 -15.65 7.37 20.51
N VAL A 114 -16.71 8.15 20.70
CA VAL A 114 -17.08 9.31 19.86
C VAL A 114 -16.00 10.40 19.88
N THR A 115 -14.99 10.27 20.73
CA THR A 115 -13.84 11.18 20.83
C THR A 115 -12.58 10.67 20.10
N GLN A 116 -12.55 9.43 19.61
CA GLN A 116 -11.33 8.85 19.01
C GLN A 116 -11.25 9.07 17.51
N GLN A 117 -10.09 9.55 17.07
CA GLN A 117 -9.72 9.65 15.66
C GLN A 117 -9.26 8.27 15.16
N ASN A 118 -9.92 7.74 14.13
CA ASN A 118 -9.50 6.51 13.46
C ASN A 118 -8.84 6.84 12.11
N ILE A 119 -7.75 6.16 11.79
CA ILE A 119 -7.00 6.38 10.55
C ILE A 119 -6.93 5.08 9.78
N LYS A 120 -7.46 5.09 8.56
CA LYS A 120 -7.25 4.04 7.58
C LYS A 120 -6.17 4.49 6.61
N ARG A 121 -5.07 3.75 6.53
CA ARG A 121 -3.95 3.98 5.60
C ARG A 121 -3.96 2.92 4.51
N ILE A 122 -4.22 3.33 3.28
CA ILE A 122 -4.33 2.42 2.14
C ILE A 122 -3.06 2.55 1.28
N PHE A 123 -2.42 1.43 0.97
CA PHE A 123 -1.22 1.33 0.15
C PHE A 123 -1.58 0.77 -1.23
N LEU A 124 -1.26 1.53 -2.28
CA LEU A 124 -1.58 1.20 -3.66
C LEU A 124 -0.30 1.16 -4.49
N PRO A 125 0.12 -0.01 -5.01
CA PRO A 125 1.22 -0.06 -5.96
C PRO A 125 0.74 0.52 -7.30
N ILE A 126 1.40 1.59 -7.74
CA ILE A 126 1.04 2.29 -8.96
C ILE A 126 1.99 1.86 -10.07
N ASN A 127 1.40 1.43 -11.17
CA ASN A 127 2.06 1.23 -12.45
C ASN A 127 1.67 2.37 -13.40
N ASP A 128 2.56 2.78 -14.29
CA ASP A 128 2.28 3.81 -15.31
C ASP A 128 1.13 3.42 -16.25
N GLU A 129 0.83 2.12 -16.42
CA GLU A 129 -0.32 1.68 -17.22
C GLU A 129 -1.66 2.19 -16.66
N HIS A 130 -1.74 2.45 -15.35
CA HIS A 130 -2.95 2.93 -14.68
C HIS A 130 -3.38 4.34 -15.16
N GLN A 131 -2.52 5.09 -15.84
CA GLN A 131 -2.91 6.37 -16.45
C GLN A 131 -3.93 6.19 -17.59
N SER A 132 -4.03 4.99 -18.17
CA SER A 132 -4.75 4.73 -19.43
C SER A 132 -6.22 4.34 -19.22
N SER A 133 -6.92 4.92 -18.23
CA SER A 133 -8.32 4.60 -17.88
C SER A 133 -9.33 4.71 -19.02
N HIS A 134 -8.94 5.32 -20.15
CA HIS A 134 -9.78 5.50 -21.35
C HIS A 134 -9.14 5.04 -22.66
N MET A 135 -7.97 4.40 -22.64
CA MET A 135 -7.44 3.84 -23.89
C MET A 135 -8.17 2.53 -24.15
N ASN A 136 -8.93 2.47 -25.25
CA ASN A 136 -9.46 1.24 -25.79
C ASN A 136 -8.34 0.20 -25.79
N TYR A 137 -8.50 -0.86 -25.00
CA TYR A 137 -7.63 -2.02 -25.03
C TYR A 137 -7.53 -2.46 -26.50
N THR A 138 -6.39 -2.18 -27.13
CA THR A 138 -6.17 -2.59 -28.51
C THR A 138 -5.56 -3.98 -28.43
N PRO A 139 -6.23 -5.03 -28.92
CA PRO A 139 -5.66 -6.37 -28.91
C PRO A 139 -4.30 -6.35 -29.64
N GLY A 140 -3.22 -6.65 -28.92
CA GLY A 140 -1.85 -6.62 -29.44
C GLY A 140 -0.98 -5.45 -29.00
N GLN A 141 -1.53 -4.43 -28.30
CA GLN A 141 -0.68 -3.55 -27.48
C GLN A 141 -0.15 -4.34 -26.28
N HIS A 142 1.15 -4.24 -26.02
CA HIS A 142 1.79 -4.94 -24.91
C HIS A 142 1.12 -4.53 -23.59
N ALA A 143 0.50 -5.50 -22.92
CA ALA A 143 0.11 -5.35 -21.53
C ALA A 143 1.40 -5.19 -20.70
N GLY A 144 1.42 -4.18 -19.84
CA GLY A 144 2.54 -3.90 -18.95
C GLY A 144 3.01 -2.46 -19.07
N GLY A 145 3.02 -1.75 -17.94
CA GLY A 145 3.78 -0.53 -17.82
C GLY A 145 5.24 -0.77 -17.46
N SER A 146 5.98 0.32 -17.44
CA SER A 146 7.43 0.38 -17.37
C SER A 146 7.98 0.77 -16.00
N HIS A 147 7.13 1.24 -15.10
CA HIS A 147 7.59 1.81 -13.84
C HIS A 147 6.61 1.61 -12.69
N TRP A 148 7.14 1.22 -11.53
CA TRP A 148 6.40 1.09 -10.28
C TRP A 148 6.67 2.27 -9.35
N SER A 149 5.62 2.74 -8.68
CA SER A 149 5.68 3.68 -7.57
C SER A 149 4.63 3.32 -6.52
N LEU A 150 4.56 4.07 -5.41
CA LEU A 150 3.58 3.86 -4.35
C LEU A 150 2.69 5.08 -4.17
N LEU A 151 1.37 4.88 -4.19
CA LEU A 151 0.40 5.85 -3.69
C LEU A 151 -0.09 5.39 -2.31
N VAL A 152 -0.10 6.30 -1.35
CA VAL A 152 -0.66 6.09 -0.02
C VAL A 152 -1.82 7.05 0.21
N ILE A 153 -2.91 6.53 0.76
CA ILE A 153 -4.11 7.29 1.10
C ILE A 153 -4.31 7.21 2.60
N ASP A 154 -4.29 8.36 3.28
CA ASP A 154 -4.74 8.46 4.67
C ASP A 154 -6.18 8.94 4.68
N ILE A 155 -7.06 8.15 5.28
CA ILE A 155 -8.45 8.51 5.57
C ILE A 155 -8.58 8.63 7.08
N ILE A 156 -8.69 9.87 7.54
CA ILE A 156 -8.99 10.16 8.95
C ILE A 156 -10.50 10.27 9.09
N THR A 157 -11.08 9.44 9.95
CA THR A 157 -12.49 9.58 10.33
C THR A 157 -12.60 10.16 11.73
N THR A 158 -13.45 11.18 11.85
CA THR A 158 -13.90 11.71 13.14
C THR A 158 -15.41 11.61 13.19
N THR A 159 -15.93 10.91 14.20
CA THR A 159 -17.36 10.81 14.46
C THR A 159 -17.74 11.89 15.45
N SER A 160 -18.67 12.76 15.06
CA SER A 160 -19.18 13.79 15.99
C SER A 160 -20.22 13.21 16.95
N LYS A 161 -20.55 13.97 18.00
CA LYS A 161 -21.63 13.64 18.96
C LYS A 161 -23.01 13.40 18.33
N ASN A 162 -23.20 13.84 17.09
CA ASN A 162 -24.44 13.64 16.34
C ASN A 162 -24.40 12.40 15.44
N ASN A 163 -23.40 11.50 15.62
CA ASN A 163 -23.09 10.38 14.73
C ASN A 163 -22.80 10.77 13.27
N GLU A 164 -22.47 12.04 13.03
CA GLU A 164 -21.99 12.47 11.71
C GLU A 164 -20.50 12.14 11.62
N THR A 165 -20.12 11.23 10.73
CA THR A 165 -18.72 10.90 10.40
C THR A 165 -18.24 11.82 9.28
N LYS A 166 -17.14 12.54 9.52
CA LYS A 166 -16.49 13.36 8.48
C LYS A 166 -15.11 12.79 8.17
N PRO A 167 -14.87 12.31 6.94
CA PRO A 167 -13.56 11.88 6.52
C PRO A 167 -12.71 13.08 6.09
N LYS A 168 -11.43 13.09 6.48
CA LYS A 168 -10.38 13.89 5.84
C LYS A 168 -9.47 12.93 5.09
N ILE A 169 -9.32 13.14 3.78
CA ILE A 169 -8.58 12.25 2.89
C ILE A 169 -7.35 12.97 2.36
N GLN A 170 -6.19 12.34 2.46
CA GLN A 170 -4.92 12.86 1.97
C GLN A 170 -4.20 11.82 1.12
N PHE A 171 -3.67 12.25 -0.02
CA PHE A 171 -2.96 11.40 -0.99
C PHE A 171 -1.47 11.75 -1.01
N TYR A 172 -0.62 10.72 -0.96
CA TYR A 172 0.83 10.83 -0.95
C TYR A 172 1.44 9.91 -2.01
N SER A 173 2.29 10.45 -2.89
CA SER A 173 2.98 9.69 -3.94
C SER A 173 4.46 9.57 -3.62
N PHE A 174 4.97 8.34 -3.65
CA PHE A 174 6.37 8.01 -3.44
C PHE A 174 6.93 7.34 -4.69
N ASP A 175 7.90 7.99 -5.32
CA ASP A 175 8.47 7.55 -6.59
C ASP A 175 10.00 7.55 -6.52
N SER A 176 10.61 6.39 -6.79
CA SER A 176 12.06 6.24 -6.84
C SER A 176 12.68 6.80 -8.11
N HIS A 177 11.86 7.23 -9.08
CA HIS A 177 12.25 8.06 -10.22
C HIS A 177 11.36 9.31 -10.23
N HIS A 178 11.83 10.38 -9.58
CA HIS A 178 11.05 11.58 -9.32
C HIS A 178 10.18 12.04 -10.51
N GLY A 179 8.87 12.15 -10.27
CA GLY A 179 7.88 12.67 -11.22
C GLY A 179 7.46 11.69 -12.32
N TYR A 180 7.99 10.46 -12.38
CA TYR A 180 7.68 9.53 -13.46
C TYR A 180 6.22 9.09 -13.43
N ASN A 181 5.74 8.60 -12.30
CA ASN A 181 4.38 8.06 -12.14
C ASN A 181 3.36 9.07 -11.58
N ILE A 182 3.67 10.37 -11.50
CA ILE A 182 2.74 11.32 -10.89
C ILE A 182 1.40 11.41 -11.63
N SER A 183 1.42 11.29 -12.96
CA SER A 183 0.19 11.31 -13.76
C SER A 183 -0.69 10.10 -13.47
N ALA A 184 -0.09 8.90 -13.38
CA ALA A 184 -0.79 7.68 -13.00
C ALA A 184 -1.31 7.75 -11.55
N ALA A 185 -0.49 8.23 -10.61
CA ALA A 185 -0.89 8.41 -9.21
C ALA A 185 -2.07 9.39 -9.08
N LYS A 186 -2.07 10.50 -9.84
CA LYS A 186 -3.19 11.44 -9.90
C LYS A 186 -4.45 10.80 -10.50
N ALA A 187 -4.32 10.01 -11.57
CA ALA A 187 -5.46 9.33 -12.17
C ALA A 187 -6.11 8.36 -11.17
N VAL A 188 -5.31 7.51 -10.51
CA VAL A 188 -5.77 6.57 -9.48
C VAL A 188 -6.35 7.33 -8.29
N ALA A 189 -5.71 8.39 -7.81
CA ALA A 189 -6.19 9.17 -6.68
C ALA A 189 -7.57 9.81 -6.95
N ASN A 190 -7.81 10.34 -8.16
CA ASN A 190 -9.12 10.88 -8.53
C ASN A 190 -10.18 9.77 -8.54
N LYS A 191 -9.88 8.62 -9.16
CA LYS A 191 -10.80 7.47 -9.21
C LYS A 191 -11.15 6.96 -7.80
N MET A 192 -10.15 6.78 -6.95
CA MET A 192 -10.34 6.37 -5.54
C MET A 192 -11.18 7.39 -4.77
N TYR A 193 -10.97 8.70 -4.99
CA TYR A 193 -11.76 9.75 -4.36
C TYR A 193 -13.23 9.71 -4.77
N SER A 194 -13.53 9.45 -6.04
CA SER A 194 -14.90 9.20 -6.49
C SER A 194 -15.53 8.05 -5.69
N LEU A 195 -14.85 6.90 -5.56
CA LEU A 195 -15.36 5.76 -4.78
C LEU A 195 -15.65 6.17 -3.32
N PHE A 196 -14.79 6.98 -2.71
CA PHE A 196 -15.02 7.49 -1.36
C PHE A 196 -16.21 8.46 -1.27
N GLN A 197 -16.53 9.21 -2.32
CA GLN A 197 -17.74 10.06 -2.36
C GLN A 197 -19.04 9.22 -2.41
N HIS A 198 -18.99 8.00 -2.95
CA HIS A 198 -20.10 7.05 -2.85
C HIS A 198 -20.23 6.47 -1.43
N HIS A 199 -19.11 6.19 -0.77
CA HIS A 199 -19.11 5.63 0.60
C HIS A 199 -19.50 6.67 1.67
N TYR A 200 -18.92 7.87 1.62
CA TYR A 200 -19.13 8.90 2.63
C TYR A 200 -20.08 9.99 2.13
N SER A 201 -21.35 9.91 2.54
CA SER A 201 -22.39 10.88 2.18
C SER A 201 -22.08 12.34 2.54
N SER A 202 -21.15 12.56 3.49
CA SER A 202 -20.68 13.90 3.87
C SER A 202 -19.75 14.54 2.85
N LEU A 203 -19.10 13.75 1.99
CA LEU A 203 -18.27 14.27 0.91
C LEU A 203 -19.20 14.80 -0.17
N LYS A 204 -19.03 16.08 -0.52
CA LYS A 204 -19.84 16.68 -1.58
C LYS A 204 -19.48 16.01 -2.90
N LYS A 205 -20.49 15.55 -3.64
CA LYS A 205 -20.39 15.32 -5.08
C LYS A 205 -20.31 16.70 -5.73
N ASP A 206 -19.11 17.26 -5.86
CA ASP A 206 -18.94 18.48 -6.66
C ASP A 206 -19.00 18.07 -8.14
N ASP A 207 -19.92 18.68 -8.90
CA ASP A 207 -20.09 18.43 -10.34
C ASP A 207 -18.87 18.89 -11.18
N ALA A 208 -17.94 19.63 -10.56
CA ALA A 208 -16.67 19.99 -11.16
C ALA A 208 -15.59 19.00 -10.69
N ILE A 209 -14.86 18.40 -11.64
CA ILE A 209 -13.69 17.55 -11.45
C ILE A 209 -12.77 18.18 -10.39
N THR A 210 -12.97 17.81 -9.13
CA THR A 210 -12.14 18.28 -8.05
C THR A 210 -10.87 17.46 -8.16
N ARG A 211 -9.88 18.02 -8.84
CA ARG A 211 -8.57 17.38 -8.96
C ARG A 211 -8.03 17.21 -7.56
N VAL A 212 -7.98 15.97 -7.08
CA VAL A 212 -7.42 15.68 -5.77
C VAL A 212 -5.97 16.15 -5.71
N ASN A 213 -5.59 16.73 -4.58
CA ASN A 213 -4.21 17.13 -4.36
C ASN A 213 -3.40 15.89 -3.95
N VAL A 214 -2.49 15.45 -4.83
CA VAL A 214 -1.53 14.40 -4.54
C VAL A 214 -0.22 15.06 -4.11
N ILE A 215 0.22 14.79 -2.89
CA ILE A 215 1.49 15.28 -2.36
C ILE A 215 2.60 14.38 -2.88
N GLU A 216 3.49 14.93 -3.69
CA GLU A 216 4.72 14.24 -4.12
C GLU A 216 5.73 14.28 -2.97
N CYS A 217 5.95 13.13 -2.33
CA CYS A 217 6.86 13.02 -1.22
C CYS A 217 8.31 12.88 -1.70
N GLN A 218 9.24 13.45 -0.94
CA GLN A 218 10.67 13.18 -1.14
C GLN A 218 10.94 11.71 -0.81
N ALA A 219 11.16 10.92 -1.85
CA ALA A 219 11.39 9.49 -1.76
C ALA A 219 12.84 9.16 -2.13
N LEU A 220 13.32 8.00 -1.67
CA LEU A 220 14.65 7.51 -1.98
C LEU A 220 14.75 7.22 -3.48
N GLN A 221 15.76 7.80 -4.14
CA GLN A 221 15.92 7.67 -5.59
C GLN A 221 16.72 6.41 -5.95
N GLN A 222 16.23 5.67 -6.94
CA GLN A 222 16.94 4.54 -7.53
C GLN A 222 18.11 5.03 -8.38
N ASN A 223 19.14 4.21 -8.51
CA ASN A 223 20.33 4.52 -9.31
C ASN A 223 20.44 3.68 -10.60
N ASN A 224 19.38 2.94 -10.94
CA ASN A 224 19.31 2.05 -12.11
C ASN A 224 17.89 2.09 -12.73
N GLY A 225 17.64 1.30 -13.78
CA GLY A 225 16.35 1.29 -14.50
C GLY A 225 15.43 0.12 -14.18
N TYR A 226 15.64 -0.62 -13.09
CA TYR A 226 14.93 -1.88 -12.84
C TYR A 226 14.49 -2.15 -11.41
N ASP A 227 14.95 -1.34 -10.45
CA ASP A 227 14.62 -1.52 -9.03
C ASP A 227 13.38 -0.75 -8.55
N CYS A 228 12.64 -0.06 -9.43
CA CYS A 228 11.46 0.72 -9.04
C CYS A 228 10.42 -0.08 -8.23
N GLY A 229 10.19 -1.35 -8.61
CA GLY A 229 9.35 -2.27 -7.83
C GLY A 229 9.91 -2.58 -6.45
N VAL A 230 11.22 -2.74 -6.31
CA VAL A 230 11.89 -3.00 -5.02
C VAL A 230 11.78 -1.79 -4.10
N TYR A 231 11.98 -0.58 -4.63
CA TYR A 231 11.78 0.66 -3.87
C TYR A 231 10.34 0.83 -3.44
N THR A 232 9.36 0.52 -4.31
CA THR A 232 7.93 0.51 -3.96
C THR A 232 7.64 -0.38 -2.73
N LEU A 233 8.19 -1.60 -2.69
CA LEU A 233 8.07 -2.49 -1.54
C LEU A 233 8.75 -1.92 -0.29
N GLY A 234 9.94 -1.35 -0.43
CA GLY A 234 10.65 -0.74 0.69
C GLY A 234 9.95 0.50 1.26
N PHE A 235 9.31 1.32 0.42
CA PHE A 235 8.47 2.43 0.88
C PHE A 235 7.30 1.93 1.72
N ALA A 236 6.60 0.89 1.23
CA ALA A 236 5.49 0.27 1.94
C ALA A 236 5.92 -0.26 3.33
N GLU A 237 7.07 -0.96 3.40
CA GLU A 237 7.60 -1.46 4.66
C GLU A 237 8.00 -0.37 5.65
N ALA A 238 8.71 0.67 5.19
CA ALA A 238 9.14 1.76 6.05
C ALA A 238 7.95 2.55 6.61
N LEU A 239 6.92 2.78 5.79
CA LEU A 239 5.70 3.46 6.21
C LEU A 239 4.84 2.57 7.14
N LEU A 240 4.83 1.25 6.94
CA LEU A 240 4.18 0.33 7.89
C LEU A 240 4.86 0.38 9.27
N ARG A 241 6.21 0.38 9.32
CA ARG A 241 6.93 0.56 10.59
C ARG A 241 6.57 1.88 11.25
N LEU A 242 6.55 2.97 10.48
CA LEU A 242 6.16 4.29 10.99
C LEU A 242 4.72 4.28 11.54
N SER A 243 3.82 3.53 10.89
CA SER A 243 2.42 3.38 11.34
C SER A 243 2.30 2.60 12.66
N ASN A 244 3.21 1.65 12.88
CA ASN A 244 3.23 0.81 14.08
C ASN A 244 3.98 1.46 15.26
N ASP A 245 4.76 2.51 15.00
CA ASP A 245 5.51 3.21 16.03
C ASP A 245 4.60 4.12 16.88
N LYS A 246 4.29 3.65 18.09
CA LYS A 246 3.46 4.37 19.07
C LYS A 246 4.21 5.49 19.80
N SER A 247 5.50 5.70 19.53
CA SER A 247 6.30 6.70 20.23
C SER A 247 6.11 8.14 19.71
N GLY A 248 5.43 8.32 18.57
CA GLY A 248 5.18 9.62 17.95
C GLY A 248 3.90 10.31 18.42
N SER A 249 4.03 11.58 18.86
CA SER A 249 2.91 12.49 19.22
C SER A 249 2.21 13.11 17.99
N ASN A 250 2.15 12.41 16.87
CA ASN A 250 1.53 12.96 15.66
C ASN A 250 0.04 12.62 15.66
N ASN A 251 -0.77 13.48 15.02
CA ASN A 251 -2.21 13.25 14.78
C ASN A 251 -2.48 12.08 13.80
N GLY A 252 -1.53 11.13 13.70
CA GLY A 252 -1.45 9.92 12.90
C GLY A 252 -1.31 10.08 11.38
N LEU A 253 -1.40 11.32 10.86
CA LEU A 253 -1.04 11.63 9.48
C LEU A 253 0.46 11.47 9.22
N LEU A 254 0.78 11.11 7.98
CA LEU A 254 2.16 11.17 7.50
C LEU A 254 2.66 12.62 7.48
N ASP A 255 3.72 12.86 8.24
CA ASP A 255 4.52 14.09 8.24
C ASP A 255 5.78 13.88 7.39
N GLU A 256 6.17 14.89 6.62
CA GLU A 256 7.28 14.80 5.67
C GLU A 256 8.61 14.44 6.35
N LYS A 257 8.89 15.03 7.53
CA LYS A 257 10.13 14.71 8.27
C LYS A 257 10.10 13.31 8.84
N ALA A 258 8.93 12.88 9.32
CA ALA A 258 8.75 11.51 9.82
C ALA A 258 8.92 10.47 8.70
N ILE A 259 8.38 10.74 7.51
CA ILE A 259 8.59 9.94 6.29
C ILE A 259 10.09 9.84 5.97
N GLU A 260 10.78 10.97 5.86
CA GLU A 260 12.20 11.00 5.49
C GLU A 260 13.06 10.24 6.49
N ALA A 261 12.80 10.43 7.79
CA ALA A 261 13.46 9.70 8.86
C ALA A 261 13.20 8.19 8.79
N ALA A 262 11.95 7.78 8.56
CA ALA A 262 11.57 6.37 8.43
C ALA A 262 12.27 5.71 7.24
N PHE A 263 12.30 6.38 6.08
CA PHE A 263 13.00 5.88 4.90
C PHE A 263 14.50 5.79 5.10
N THR A 264 15.11 6.81 5.69
CA THR A 264 16.55 6.82 5.98
C THR A 264 16.92 5.69 6.95
N SER A 265 16.15 5.52 8.02
CA SER A 265 16.35 4.45 9.00
C SER A 265 16.21 3.07 8.34
N TYR A 266 15.11 2.84 7.62
CA TYR A 266 14.85 1.58 6.94
C TYR A 266 15.94 1.25 5.92
N MET A 267 16.38 2.23 5.13
CA MET A 267 17.46 2.04 4.17
C MET A 267 18.76 1.63 4.86
N ASN A 268 19.11 2.27 5.98
CA ASN A 268 20.31 1.94 6.74
C ASN A 268 20.25 0.50 7.28
N ASP A 269 19.10 0.07 7.81
CA ASP A 269 18.89 -1.32 8.24
C ASP A 269 19.08 -2.32 7.09
N MET A 270 18.74 -1.91 5.88
CA MET A 270 18.92 -2.69 4.65
C MET A 270 20.32 -2.51 4.03
N GLY A 271 21.31 -2.03 4.79
CA GLY A 271 22.70 -1.92 4.37
C GLY A 271 23.05 -0.64 3.59
N GLY A 272 22.20 0.40 3.71
CA GLY A 272 22.39 1.69 3.03
C GLY A 272 22.01 1.66 1.55
N GLN A 273 22.06 2.82 0.89
CA GLN A 273 21.56 3.01 -0.49
C GLN A 273 22.15 2.02 -1.51
N ILE A 274 23.44 1.66 -1.35
CA ILE A 274 24.15 0.78 -2.28
C ILE A 274 23.62 -0.66 -2.21
N HIS A 275 23.30 -1.14 -1.00
CA HIS A 275 22.90 -2.53 -0.78
C HIS A 275 21.40 -2.71 -0.60
N PHE A 276 20.65 -1.62 -0.46
CA PHE A 276 19.22 -1.60 -0.23
C PHE A 276 18.44 -2.58 -1.10
N ALA A 277 18.50 -2.42 -2.43
CA ALA A 277 17.69 -3.21 -3.35
C ALA A 277 18.12 -4.70 -3.35
N SER A 278 19.42 -4.96 -3.35
CA SER A 278 19.94 -6.34 -3.33
C SER A 278 19.62 -7.08 -2.03
N ASN A 279 19.70 -6.40 -0.88
CA ASN A 279 19.33 -6.96 0.41
C ASN A 279 17.82 -7.19 0.51
N LEU A 280 17.01 -6.26 0.01
CA LEU A 280 15.55 -6.39 0.01
C LEU A 280 15.09 -7.54 -0.87
N ARG A 281 15.61 -7.64 -2.10
CA ARG A 281 15.40 -8.77 -3.01
C ARG A 281 15.75 -10.11 -2.36
N ARG A 282 16.95 -10.19 -1.78
CA ARG A 282 17.41 -11.41 -1.09
C ARG A 282 16.46 -11.81 0.03
N ARG A 283 16.11 -10.89 0.92
CA ARG A 283 15.19 -11.16 2.05
C ARG A 283 13.84 -11.67 1.55
N ILE A 284 13.22 -10.98 0.59
CA ILE A 284 11.92 -11.40 0.03
C ILE A 284 12.03 -12.79 -0.62
N GLY A 285 13.10 -13.05 -1.38
CA GLY A 285 13.34 -14.36 -1.97
C GLY A 285 13.52 -15.48 -0.92
N ASP A 286 14.23 -15.19 0.17
CA ASP A 286 14.40 -16.13 1.29
C ASP A 286 13.08 -16.39 2.03
N ASP A 287 12.26 -15.36 2.19
CA ASP A 287 10.94 -15.49 2.78
C ASP A 287 10.00 -16.37 1.94
N ILE A 288 9.98 -16.19 0.61
CA ILE A 288 9.22 -17.04 -0.30
C ILE A 288 9.65 -18.51 -0.15
N ARG A 289 10.96 -18.77 -0.14
CA ARG A 289 11.48 -20.15 0.01
C ARG A 289 11.10 -20.75 1.36
N LYS A 290 11.27 -19.99 2.44
CA LYS A 290 10.91 -20.42 3.79
C LYS A 290 9.42 -20.78 3.88
N LEU A 291 8.53 -19.97 3.32
CA LEU A 291 7.09 -20.23 3.30
C LEU A 291 6.73 -21.43 2.42
N ALA A 292 7.43 -21.61 1.29
CA ALA A 292 7.24 -22.76 0.41
C ALA A 292 7.65 -24.09 1.08
N ASP A 293 8.73 -24.08 1.86
CA ASP A 293 9.19 -25.24 2.62
C ASP A 293 8.18 -25.64 3.71
N ILE A 294 7.59 -24.66 4.40
CA ILE A 294 6.55 -24.90 5.42
C ILE A 294 5.28 -25.49 4.79
N ASN A 295 4.92 -25.04 3.59
CA ASN A 295 3.69 -25.44 2.89
C ASN A 295 3.85 -26.68 2.00
N SER A 296 5.03 -27.30 1.96
CA SER A 296 5.26 -28.53 1.22
C SER A 296 4.67 -29.71 2.01
N PRO A 297 3.72 -30.49 1.46
CA PRO A 297 3.27 -31.71 2.11
C PRO A 297 4.43 -32.69 2.22
N ASN A 298 4.73 -33.14 3.45
CA ASN A 298 5.67 -34.24 3.73
C ASN A 298 5.23 -35.53 3.03
#